data_AF-E4T1B0-F1
#
_entry.id   AF-E4T1B0-F1
#
_cell.length_a   1.000
_cell.length_b   1.000
_cell.length_c   1.000
_cell.angle_alpha   90.00
_cell.angle_beta   90.00
_cell.angle_gamma   90.00
#
_symmetry.space_group_name_H-M   'P 1'
#
loop_
_entity.id
_entity.type
_entity.pdbx_description
1 polymer ?
#
loop_
_entity_poly.entity_id
_entity_poly.type
_entity_poly.pdbx_seq_one_letter_code
_entity_poly.pdbx_strand_id
1 'polypeptide(L)'
;MNGWTRFKCFIVGWNPDILKNCSEASYKALKKYASSILILLFIWGATGYTFAQRYLSVHTWWGCALTALIFMIIVIQIERQVILTVGKNKWIVRFRTLLAILMALIGSTILDQIIFKNDVEKVLVDIRADKINEISGKRQKTMQLEINKLNMIIDSLDVINSKLNDEVAKRPTIAVTNVTTEKNPVVNQDGTKTTNTKTIVSTQHVANTRIEQIKSNTATIDKCRSRLDELYNQKINVEVTVRKELEANAGFLEELKAMIVLISSEALAGVFYFLLFTFILALELLVVVSKTKDVTCDYDLVVEHQLNVKRDVMNDLVKKQ
;
A
#
# COMPACT_ATOMS: atom_id res chain seq x y z
N MET A 1 -18.57 42.94 20.74
CA MET A 1 -18.43 41.48 20.93
C MET A 1 -16.98 41.10 20.66
N ASN A 2 -16.29 40.46 21.61
CA ASN A 2 -14.85 40.18 21.52
C ASN A 2 -14.51 39.22 20.36
N GLY A 3 -13.31 39.33 19.80
CA GLY A 3 -12.83 38.46 18.71
C GLY A 3 -12.89 36.97 19.07
N TRP A 4 -12.61 36.62 20.33
CA TRP A 4 -12.75 35.26 20.86
C TRP A 4 -14.19 34.73 20.82
N THR A 5 -15.18 35.59 21.12
CA THR A 5 -16.59 35.20 21.03
C THR A 5 -17.01 34.98 19.58
N ARG A 6 -16.53 35.81 18.65
CA ARG A 6 -16.77 35.62 17.21
C ARG A 6 -16.17 34.30 16.71
N PHE A 7 -14.98 33.94 17.17
CA PHE A 7 -14.36 32.65 16.84
C PHE A 7 -15.18 31.46 17.36
N LYS A 8 -15.70 31.53 18.60
CA LYS A 8 -16.60 30.49 19.14
C LYS A 8 -17.91 30.40 18.36
N CYS A 9 -18.52 31.55 18.03
CA CYS A 9 -19.69 31.61 17.16
C CYS A 9 -19.40 30.95 15.80
N PHE A 10 -18.22 31.21 15.23
CA PHE A 10 -17.79 30.54 14.01
C PHE A 10 -17.72 29.03 14.23
N ILE A 11 -16.92 28.50 15.15
CA ILE A 11 -16.78 27.04 15.37
C ILE A 11 -18.14 26.36 15.52
N VAL A 12 -19.01 26.89 16.37
CA VAL A 12 -20.32 26.33 16.70
C VAL A 12 -21.34 26.54 15.56
N GLY A 13 -21.12 27.53 14.69
CA GLY A 13 -22.03 27.88 13.58
C GLY A 13 -23.16 28.84 13.97
N TRP A 14 -23.07 29.48 15.13
CA TRP A 14 -24.08 30.44 15.60
C TRP A 14 -23.88 31.82 14.97
N ASN A 15 -24.99 32.48 14.62
CA ASN A 15 -24.98 33.85 14.14
C ASN A 15 -24.62 34.83 15.28
N PRO A 16 -23.53 35.62 15.15
CA PRO A 16 -23.09 36.57 16.18
C PRO A 16 -24.08 37.72 16.42
N ASP A 17 -24.91 38.07 15.45
CA ASP A 17 -25.85 39.20 15.57
C ASP A 17 -27.07 38.83 16.42
N ILE A 18 -27.54 37.58 16.32
CA ILE A 18 -28.60 37.04 17.18
C ILE A 18 -28.08 36.92 18.63
N LEU A 19 -26.84 36.45 18.79
CA LEU A 19 -26.26 36.23 20.12
C LEU A 19 -26.05 37.51 20.93
N LYS A 20 -25.76 38.65 20.27
CA LYS A 20 -25.58 39.95 20.95
C LYS A 20 -26.80 40.35 21.79
N ASN A 21 -27.98 39.93 21.38
CA ASN A 21 -29.25 40.27 22.02
C ASN A 21 -29.75 39.18 23.00
N CYS A 22 -28.96 38.12 23.22
CA CYS A 22 -29.32 37.01 24.11
C CYS A 22 -28.78 37.19 25.54
N SER A 23 -29.37 36.50 26.51
CA SER A 23 -28.89 36.48 27.90
C SER A 23 -27.58 35.72 28.09
N GLU A 24 -27.02 35.82 29.30
CA GLU A 24 -25.82 35.11 29.73
C GLU A 24 -25.94 33.57 29.61
N ALA A 25 -27.16 33.02 29.69
CA ALA A 25 -27.41 31.59 29.49
C ALA A 25 -26.96 31.11 28.10
N SER A 26 -27.24 31.89 27.05
CA SER A 26 -26.80 31.60 25.67
C SER A 26 -25.29 31.70 25.52
N TYR A 27 -24.65 32.66 26.19
CA TYR A 27 -23.18 32.75 26.20
C TYR A 27 -22.52 31.58 26.93
N LYS A 28 -23.14 31.06 28.01
CA LYS A 28 -22.67 29.87 28.72
C LYS A 28 -22.80 28.61 27.86
N ALA A 29 -23.93 28.45 27.15
CA ALA A 29 -24.13 27.37 26.20
C ALA A 29 -23.10 27.40 25.06
N LEU A 30 -22.86 28.58 24.46
CA LEU A 30 -21.82 28.75 23.44
C LEU A 30 -20.43 28.35 23.95
N LYS A 31 -20.06 28.77 25.16
CA LYS A 31 -18.77 28.41 25.76
C LYS A 31 -18.64 26.89 25.95
N LYS A 32 -19.69 26.22 26.42
CA LYS A 32 -19.75 24.76 26.62
C LYS A 32 -19.58 24.01 25.30
N TYR A 33 -20.35 24.36 24.26
CA TYR A 33 -20.26 23.72 22.95
C TYR A 33 -18.92 23.96 22.28
N ALA A 34 -18.42 25.20 22.29
CA ALA A 34 -17.13 25.53 21.71
C ALA A 34 -15.98 24.81 22.43
N SER A 35 -16.03 24.69 23.75
CA SER A 35 -15.01 23.94 24.52
C SER A 35 -15.02 22.45 24.16
N SER A 36 -16.21 21.88 23.97
CA SER A 36 -16.36 20.46 23.62
C SER A 36 -15.77 20.17 22.23
N ILE A 37 -16.08 21.00 21.24
CA ILE A 37 -15.53 20.86 19.88
C ILE A 37 -14.02 21.08 19.87
N LEU A 38 -13.50 22.05 20.66
CA LEU A 38 -12.06 22.30 20.72
C LEU A 38 -11.28 21.09 21.24
N ILE A 39 -11.79 20.38 22.24
CA ILE A 39 -11.15 19.16 22.74
C ILE A 39 -11.08 18.11 21.62
N LEU A 40 -12.19 17.89 20.90
CA LEU A 40 -12.24 16.94 19.77
C LEU A 40 -11.31 17.36 18.62
N LEU A 41 -11.21 18.66 18.34
CA LEU A 41 -10.29 19.22 17.36
C LEU A 41 -8.83 18.90 17.66
N PHE A 42 -8.41 18.99 18.91
CA PHE A 42 -7.03 18.65 19.29
C PHE A 42 -6.76 17.16 19.12
N ILE A 43 -7.67 16.30 19.55
CA ILE A 43 -7.52 14.84 19.43
C ILE A 43 -7.45 14.44 17.97
N TRP A 44 -8.41 14.88 17.15
CA TRP A 44 -8.46 14.53 15.73
C TRP A 44 -7.39 15.23 14.88
N GLY A 45 -6.93 16.42 15.30
CA GLY A 45 -5.77 17.06 14.71
C GLY A 45 -4.49 16.27 14.96
N ALA A 46 -4.30 15.78 16.19
CA ALA A 46 -3.15 14.94 16.55
C ALA A 46 -3.19 13.58 15.85
N THR A 47 -4.37 12.92 15.76
CA THR A 47 -4.51 11.67 15.01
C THR A 47 -4.30 11.89 13.51
N GLY A 48 -4.82 12.97 12.93
CA GLY A 48 -4.62 13.29 11.51
C GLY A 48 -3.15 13.57 11.17
N TYR A 49 -2.43 14.28 12.05
CA TYR A 49 -0.99 14.55 11.88
C TYR A 49 -0.17 13.26 11.91
N THR A 50 -0.39 12.43 12.94
CA THR A 50 0.34 11.17 13.13
C THR A 50 0.01 10.15 12.04
N PHE A 51 -1.24 10.12 11.58
CA PHE A 51 -1.66 9.30 10.46
C PHE A 51 -0.91 9.65 9.18
N ALA A 52 -0.77 10.94 8.87
CA ALA A 52 -0.04 11.40 7.69
C ALA A 52 1.45 11.06 7.75
N GLN A 53 2.06 11.24 8.93
CA GLN A 53 3.48 10.96 9.12
C GLN A 53 3.80 9.46 9.00
N ARG A 54 2.94 8.61 9.56
CA ARG A 54 3.23 7.17 9.69
C ARG A 54 2.75 6.33 8.50
N TYR A 55 1.60 6.67 7.92
CA TYR A 55 0.97 5.82 6.89
C TYR A 55 1.00 6.40 5.48
N LEU A 56 1.00 7.73 5.34
CA LEU A 56 1.14 8.37 4.03
C LEU A 56 2.61 8.61 3.65
N SER A 57 3.55 8.24 4.53
CA SER A 57 5.00 8.46 4.37
C SER A 57 5.34 9.89 3.94
N VAL A 58 4.53 10.86 4.38
CA VAL A 58 4.73 12.27 4.04
C VAL A 58 5.80 12.81 4.97
N HIS A 59 7.05 12.77 4.51
CA HIS A 59 8.20 13.24 5.30
C HIS A 59 8.24 14.77 5.45
N THR A 60 7.40 15.51 4.72
CA THR A 60 7.32 16.97 4.82
C THR A 60 6.37 17.39 5.93
N TRP A 61 6.88 18.19 6.88
CA TRP A 61 6.09 18.74 8.00
C TRP A 61 4.84 19.50 7.56
N TRP A 62 4.91 20.27 6.46
CA TRP A 62 3.76 20.96 5.87
C TRP A 62 2.66 20.02 5.37
N GLY A 63 3.02 18.86 4.82
CA GLY A 63 2.05 17.89 4.34
C GLY A 63 1.27 17.23 5.49
N CYS A 64 1.97 16.91 6.59
CA CYS A 64 1.32 16.42 7.80
C CYS A 64 0.39 17.48 8.43
N ALA A 65 0.82 18.74 8.46
CA ALA A 65 0.00 19.84 8.95
C ALA A 65 -1.27 20.05 8.09
N LEU A 66 -1.15 19.91 6.76
CA LEU A 66 -2.29 20.00 5.84
C LEU A 66 -3.30 18.87 6.09
N THR A 67 -2.84 17.62 6.26
CA THR A 67 -3.72 16.50 6.58
C THR A 67 -4.42 16.70 7.93
N ALA A 68 -3.70 17.13 8.96
CA ALA A 68 -4.29 17.45 10.26
C ALA A 68 -5.39 18.52 10.14
N LEU A 69 -5.16 19.56 9.33
CA LEU A 69 -6.14 20.61 9.05
C LEU A 69 -7.40 20.06 8.38
N ILE A 70 -7.24 19.18 7.39
CA ILE A 70 -8.38 18.51 6.72
C ILE A 70 -9.21 17.71 7.73
N PHE A 71 -8.57 16.92 8.59
CA PHE A 71 -9.26 16.16 9.65
C PHE A 71 -10.01 17.08 10.62
N MET A 72 -9.37 18.18 11.05
CA MET A 72 -10.02 19.19 11.90
C MET A 72 -11.25 19.81 11.25
N ILE A 73 -11.20 20.15 9.96
CA ILE A 73 -12.35 20.68 9.21
C ILE A 73 -13.47 19.65 9.17
N ILE A 74 -13.18 18.39 8.83
CA ILE A 74 -14.18 17.32 8.76
C ILE A 74 -14.92 17.19 10.09
N VAL A 75 -14.18 17.17 11.20
CA VAL A 75 -14.78 17.08 12.55
C VAL A 75 -15.65 18.28 12.86
N ILE A 76 -15.21 19.51 12.56
CA ILE A 76 -16.05 20.71 12.74
C ILE A 76 -17.36 20.58 11.96
N GLN A 77 -17.33 20.10 10.71
CA GLN A 77 -18.53 19.95 9.91
C GLN A 77 -19.49 18.92 10.51
N ILE A 78 -18.96 17.78 10.97
CA ILE A 78 -19.76 16.74 11.62
C ILE A 78 -20.39 17.26 12.91
N GLU A 79 -19.64 17.97 13.76
CA GLU A 79 -20.18 18.51 15.01
C GLU A 79 -21.23 19.61 14.78
N ARG A 80 -21.03 20.46 13.77
CA ARG A 80 -21.99 21.51 13.42
C ARG A 80 -23.34 20.96 13.00
N GLN A 81 -23.39 19.85 12.27
CA GLN A 81 -24.65 19.23 11.84
C GLN A 81 -25.54 18.89 13.04
N VAL A 82 -24.95 18.47 14.16
CA VAL A 82 -25.69 18.12 15.38
C VAL A 82 -26.18 19.36 16.11
N ILE A 83 -25.30 20.36 16.29
CA ILE A 83 -25.63 21.55 17.10
C ILE A 83 -26.68 22.42 16.41
N LEU A 84 -26.59 22.55 15.09
CA LEU A 84 -27.49 23.38 14.29
C LEU A 84 -28.83 22.71 13.95
N THR A 85 -29.00 21.42 14.29
CA THR A 85 -30.31 20.77 14.13
C THR A 85 -31.30 21.36 15.13
N VAL A 86 -32.30 22.08 14.63
CA VAL A 86 -33.40 22.66 15.43
C VAL A 86 -34.59 21.69 15.41
N GLY A 87 -35.07 21.32 16.60
CA GLY A 87 -36.23 20.43 16.78
C GLY A 87 -35.88 19.02 17.31
N LYS A 88 -36.89 18.33 17.85
CA LYS A 88 -36.74 17.03 18.54
C LYS A 88 -36.85 15.83 17.59
N ASN A 89 -35.99 15.75 16.57
CA ASN A 89 -35.95 14.55 15.73
C ASN A 89 -35.06 13.46 16.37
N LYS A 90 -35.69 12.50 17.07
CA LYS A 90 -34.99 11.36 17.70
C LYS A 90 -34.19 10.53 16.69
N TRP A 91 -34.55 10.56 15.41
CA TRP A 91 -33.84 9.83 14.36
C TRP A 91 -32.44 10.41 14.08
N ILE A 92 -32.32 11.75 14.05
CA ILE A 92 -31.03 12.44 13.86
C ILE A 92 -30.08 12.16 15.03
N VAL A 93 -30.60 12.15 16.26
CA VAL A 93 -29.82 11.81 17.46
C VAL A 93 -29.30 10.36 17.38
N ARG A 94 -30.14 9.39 16.99
CA ARG A 94 -29.73 7.98 16.82
C ARG A 94 -28.67 7.81 15.74
N PHE A 95 -28.86 8.43 14.57
CA PHE A 95 -27.89 8.38 13.48
C PHE A 95 -26.54 8.95 13.92
N ARG A 96 -26.56 10.05 14.70
CA ARG A 96 -25.34 10.62 15.28
C ARG A 96 -24.68 9.69 16.29
N THR A 97 -25.43 9.05 17.20
CA THR A 97 -24.85 8.09 18.14
C THR A 97 -24.15 6.95 17.40
N LEU A 98 -24.72 6.47 16.29
CA LEU A 98 -24.07 5.47 15.44
C LEU A 98 -22.77 6.01 14.81
N LEU A 99 -22.79 7.23 14.27
CA LEU A 99 -21.60 7.87 13.71
C LEU A 99 -20.50 8.08 14.76
N ALA A 100 -20.87 8.45 15.98
CA ALA A 100 -19.95 8.60 17.11
C ALA A 100 -19.28 7.26 17.47
N ILE A 101 -20.02 6.15 17.43
CA ILE A 101 -19.45 4.80 17.64
C ILE A 101 -18.42 4.47 16.55
N LEU A 102 -18.75 4.73 15.27
CA LEU A 102 -17.83 4.48 14.16
C LEU A 102 -16.56 5.33 14.27
N MET A 103 -16.72 6.63 14.57
CA MET A 103 -15.60 7.55 14.75
C MET A 103 -14.75 7.19 15.96
N ALA A 104 -15.36 6.77 17.07
CA ALA A 104 -14.63 6.28 18.24
C ALA A 104 -13.85 4.99 17.93
N LEU A 105 -14.40 4.08 17.12
CA LEU A 105 -13.70 2.86 16.70
C LEU A 105 -12.47 3.19 15.83
N ILE A 106 -12.63 4.09 14.86
CA ILE A 106 -11.53 4.54 14.00
C ILE A 106 -10.48 5.32 14.82
N GLY A 107 -10.93 6.24 15.66
CA GLY A 107 -10.06 7.06 16.50
C GLY A 107 -9.29 6.23 17.53
N SER A 108 -9.95 5.27 18.19
CA SER A 108 -9.31 4.36 19.15
C SER A 108 -8.26 3.52 18.47
N THR A 109 -8.58 2.85 17.36
CA THR A 109 -7.60 1.98 16.68
C THR A 109 -6.32 2.72 16.28
N ILE A 110 -6.44 3.95 15.77
CA ILE A 110 -5.26 4.78 15.44
C ILE A 110 -4.50 5.20 16.71
N LEU A 111 -5.20 5.67 17.75
CA LEU A 111 -4.56 6.11 18.99
C LEU A 111 -3.90 4.96 19.75
N ASP A 112 -4.52 3.79 19.77
CA ASP A 112 -3.98 2.58 20.38
C ASP A 112 -2.71 2.13 19.65
N GLN A 113 -2.67 2.19 18.31
CA GLN A 113 -1.45 1.91 17.53
C GLN A 113 -0.31 2.91 17.82
N ILE A 114 -0.64 4.13 18.28
CA ILE A 114 0.34 5.13 18.69
C ILE A 114 0.82 4.83 20.11
N ILE A 115 -0.08 4.55 21.04
CA ILE A 115 0.25 4.27 22.46
C ILE A 115 1.07 2.98 22.57
N PHE A 116 0.64 1.92 21.90
CA PHE A 116 1.31 0.61 21.93
C PHE A 116 2.35 0.43 20.83
N LYS A 117 2.87 1.53 20.26
CA LYS A 117 3.79 1.48 19.12
C LYS A 117 4.93 0.47 19.34
N ASN A 118 5.59 0.53 20.49
CA ASN A 118 6.76 -0.29 20.78
C ASN A 118 6.40 -1.78 20.93
N ASP A 119 5.25 -2.10 21.51
CA ASP A 119 4.84 -3.49 21.73
C ASP A 119 4.27 -4.11 20.46
N VAL A 120 3.54 -3.33 19.66
CA VAL A 120 3.14 -3.69 18.30
C VAL A 120 4.38 -3.97 17.45
N GLU A 121 5.42 -3.15 17.55
CA GLU A 121 6.67 -3.33 16.79
C GLU A 121 7.42 -4.62 17.18
N LYS A 122 7.41 -5.02 18.46
CA LYS A 122 7.96 -6.31 18.88
C LYS A 122 7.20 -7.48 18.26
N VAL A 123 5.87 -7.50 18.38
CA VAL A 123 5.03 -8.56 17.78
C VAL A 123 5.18 -8.58 16.26
N LEU A 124 5.39 -7.42 15.64
CA LEU A 124 5.63 -7.29 14.21
C LEU A 124 6.94 -7.94 13.77
N VAL A 125 7.99 -7.87 14.59
CA VAL A 125 9.26 -8.59 14.33
C VAL A 125 9.02 -10.09 14.28
N ASP A 126 8.25 -10.63 15.23
CA ASP A 126 7.94 -12.07 15.27
C ASP A 126 7.10 -12.50 14.06
N ILE A 127 6.03 -11.76 13.75
CA ILE A 127 5.20 -12.03 12.56
C ILE A 127 6.01 -11.96 11.27
N ARG A 128 6.95 -11.02 11.17
CA ARG A 128 7.83 -10.89 10.00
C ARG A 128 8.85 -12.02 9.95
N ALA A 129 9.40 -12.46 11.07
CA ALA A 129 10.32 -13.61 11.11
C ALA A 129 9.64 -14.87 10.56
N ASP A 130 8.40 -15.14 10.97
CA ASP A 130 7.62 -16.27 10.46
C ASP A 130 7.35 -16.16 8.95
N LYS A 131 6.95 -14.96 8.47
CA LYS A 131 6.78 -14.71 7.04
C LYS A 131 8.08 -14.83 6.25
N ILE A 132 9.22 -14.39 6.81
CA ILE A 132 10.53 -14.53 6.19
C ILE A 132 10.85 -16.01 6.03
N ASN A 133 10.66 -16.83 7.06
CA ASN A 133 10.90 -18.26 6.99
C ASN A 133 10.02 -18.94 5.94
N GLU A 134 8.73 -18.57 5.86
CA GLU A 134 7.81 -19.13 4.87
C GLU A 134 8.17 -18.73 3.43
N ILE A 135 8.38 -17.44 3.18
CA ILE A 135 8.68 -16.90 1.85
C ILE A 135 10.07 -17.35 1.40
N SER A 136 11.06 -17.30 2.29
CA SER A 136 12.43 -17.72 1.99
C SER A 136 12.47 -19.22 1.72
N GLY A 137 11.76 -20.04 2.50
CA GLY A 137 11.64 -21.47 2.24
C GLY A 137 11.01 -21.78 0.87
N LYS A 138 9.95 -21.05 0.47
CA LYS A 138 9.35 -21.19 -0.87
C LYS A 138 10.32 -20.77 -1.98
N ARG A 139 10.97 -19.61 -1.86
CA ARG A 139 11.95 -19.11 -2.85
C ARG A 139 13.16 -20.05 -2.98
N GLN A 140 13.70 -20.52 -1.86
CA GLN A 140 14.82 -21.47 -1.82
C GLN A 140 14.46 -22.80 -2.50
N LYS A 141 13.23 -23.31 -2.31
CA LYS A 141 12.76 -24.53 -3.01
C LYS A 141 12.73 -24.33 -4.52
N THR A 142 12.19 -23.21 -5.01
CA THR A 142 12.17 -22.90 -6.45
C THR A 142 13.58 -22.78 -7.02
N MET A 143 14.48 -22.06 -6.33
CA MET A 143 15.88 -21.94 -6.73
C MET A 143 16.59 -23.29 -6.75
N GLN A 144 16.34 -24.16 -5.76
CA GLN A 144 16.93 -25.50 -5.74
C GLN A 144 16.48 -26.36 -6.93
N LEU A 145 15.22 -26.24 -7.34
CA LEU A 145 14.73 -26.92 -8.54
C LEU A 145 15.43 -26.40 -9.80
N GLU A 146 15.68 -25.10 -9.91
CA GLU A 146 16.40 -24.50 -11.04
C GLU A 146 17.88 -24.93 -11.06
N ILE A 147 18.55 -24.93 -9.90
CA ILE A 147 19.92 -25.44 -9.74
C ILE A 147 20.01 -26.91 -10.18
N ASN A 148 19.07 -27.75 -9.74
CA ASN A 148 19.05 -29.17 -10.12
C ASN A 148 18.89 -29.34 -11.63
N LYS A 149 18.02 -28.55 -12.27
CA LYS A 149 17.85 -28.57 -13.74
C LYS A 149 19.12 -28.16 -14.47
N LEU A 150 19.79 -27.10 -14.03
CA LEU A 150 21.03 -26.63 -14.65
C LEU A 150 22.16 -27.66 -14.49
N ASN A 151 22.30 -28.28 -13.32
CA ASN A 151 23.25 -29.36 -13.11
C ASN A 151 23.00 -30.54 -14.05
N MET A 152 21.74 -30.98 -14.20
CA MET A 152 21.41 -32.05 -15.16
C MET A 152 21.77 -31.69 -16.60
N ILE A 153 21.58 -30.43 -17.01
CA ILE A 153 21.96 -29.95 -18.35
C ILE A 153 23.48 -30.00 -18.50
N ILE A 154 24.22 -29.47 -17.51
CA ILE A 154 25.70 -29.49 -17.51
C ILE A 154 26.21 -30.92 -17.59
N ASP A 155 25.73 -31.82 -16.72
CA ASP A 155 26.15 -33.22 -16.69
C ASP A 155 25.87 -33.91 -18.05
N SER A 156 24.71 -33.65 -18.65
CA SER A 156 24.36 -34.22 -19.95
C SER A 156 25.27 -33.71 -21.08
N LEU A 157 25.60 -32.41 -21.08
CA LEU A 157 26.47 -31.80 -22.08
C LEU A 157 27.92 -32.21 -21.88
N ASP A 158 28.39 -32.38 -20.65
CA ASP A 158 29.74 -32.87 -20.33
C ASP A 158 29.91 -34.33 -20.81
N VAL A 159 28.92 -35.20 -20.60
CA VAL A 159 28.93 -36.56 -21.14
C VAL A 159 28.96 -36.57 -22.66
N ILE A 160 28.18 -35.68 -23.31
CA ILE A 160 28.18 -35.55 -24.78
C ILE A 160 29.54 -35.05 -25.27
N ASN A 161 30.08 -34.00 -24.67
CA ASN A 161 31.38 -33.43 -25.03
C ASN A 161 32.53 -34.41 -24.84
N SER A 162 32.51 -35.22 -23.77
CA SER A 162 33.51 -36.28 -23.57
C SER A 162 33.47 -37.29 -24.72
N LYS A 163 32.28 -37.74 -25.14
CA LYS A 163 32.14 -38.66 -26.28
C LYS A 163 32.61 -38.02 -27.59
N LEU A 164 32.23 -36.78 -27.86
CA LEU A 164 32.66 -36.07 -29.07
C LEU A 164 34.19 -35.87 -29.08
N ASN A 165 34.80 -35.56 -27.94
CA ASN A 165 36.25 -35.46 -27.80
C ASN A 165 36.96 -36.78 -28.12
N ASP A 166 36.45 -37.91 -27.62
CA ASP A 166 37.01 -39.24 -27.93
C ASP A 166 36.91 -39.55 -29.43
N GLU A 167 35.83 -39.14 -30.08
CA GLU A 167 35.64 -39.33 -31.52
C GLU A 167 36.54 -38.43 -32.36
N VAL A 168 36.71 -37.16 -31.97
CA VAL A 168 37.62 -36.22 -32.62
C VAL A 168 39.08 -36.66 -32.43
N ALA A 169 39.45 -37.18 -31.25
CA ALA A 169 40.78 -37.73 -30.99
C ALA A 169 41.10 -38.91 -31.91
N LYS A 170 40.10 -39.77 -32.20
CA LYS A 170 40.24 -40.87 -33.17
C LYS A 170 40.25 -40.40 -34.63
N ARG A 171 39.55 -39.30 -34.95
CA ARG A 171 39.38 -38.77 -36.32
C ARG A 171 39.46 -37.23 -36.33
N PRO A 172 40.67 -36.65 -36.35
CA PRO A 172 40.86 -35.21 -36.24
C PRO A 172 40.49 -34.45 -37.53
N THR A 173 40.62 -35.07 -38.70
CA THR A 173 40.32 -34.46 -40.00
C THR A 173 39.33 -35.30 -40.80
N ILE A 174 38.50 -34.63 -41.60
CA ILE A 174 37.62 -35.24 -42.59
C ILE A 174 38.08 -34.86 -44.00
N ALA A 175 38.09 -35.81 -44.92
CA ALA A 175 38.41 -35.56 -46.31
C ALA A 175 37.18 -35.00 -47.03
N VAL A 176 37.30 -33.77 -47.54
CA VAL A 176 36.27 -33.11 -48.34
C VAL A 176 36.72 -33.11 -49.80
N THR A 177 35.92 -33.71 -50.67
CA THR A 177 36.17 -33.75 -52.11
C THR A 177 35.41 -32.62 -52.78
N ASN A 178 36.14 -31.60 -53.25
CA ASN A 178 35.59 -30.54 -54.07
C ASN A 178 35.67 -30.96 -55.53
N VAL A 179 34.51 -31.01 -56.20
CA VAL A 179 34.42 -31.31 -57.64
C VAL A 179 34.14 -29.99 -58.36
N THR A 180 35.13 -29.50 -59.10
CA THR A 180 34.99 -28.30 -59.92
C THR A 180 35.00 -28.70 -61.39
N THR A 181 33.91 -28.37 -62.08
CA THR A 181 33.73 -28.68 -63.50
C THR A 181 34.07 -27.45 -64.32
N GLU A 182 35.24 -27.45 -64.96
CA GLU A 182 35.67 -26.37 -65.84
C GLU A 182 35.30 -26.71 -67.29
N LYS A 183 34.60 -25.80 -67.97
CA LYS A 183 34.19 -25.95 -69.36
C LYS A 183 35.08 -25.08 -70.24
N ASN A 184 36.08 -25.70 -70.86
CA ASN A 184 36.98 -25.00 -71.77
C ASN A 184 36.50 -25.21 -73.22
N PRO A 185 36.25 -24.13 -73.98
CA PRO A 185 35.90 -24.25 -75.39
C PRO A 185 37.13 -24.68 -76.17
N VAL A 186 37.04 -25.83 -76.85
CA VAL A 186 38.09 -26.32 -77.75
C VAL A 186 37.59 -26.20 -79.19
N VAL A 187 38.35 -25.49 -80.00
CA VAL A 187 38.07 -25.33 -81.43
C VAL A 187 38.67 -26.53 -82.14
N ASN A 188 37.83 -27.38 -82.71
CA ASN A 188 38.30 -28.52 -83.52
C ASN A 188 38.83 -28.01 -84.87
N GLN A 189 39.68 -28.81 -85.51
CA GLN A 189 40.32 -28.44 -86.79
C GLN A 189 39.32 -28.13 -87.94
N ASP A 190 38.05 -28.54 -87.80
CA ASP A 190 36.93 -28.23 -88.72
C ASP A 190 36.12 -26.96 -88.35
N GLY A 191 36.63 -26.11 -87.45
CA GLY A 191 35.99 -24.81 -87.11
C GLY A 191 34.75 -24.89 -86.21
N THR A 192 34.32 -26.09 -85.80
CA THR A 192 33.23 -26.29 -84.83
C THR A 192 33.73 -26.13 -83.39
N LYS A 193 33.01 -25.33 -82.58
CA LYS A 193 33.30 -25.15 -81.14
C LYS A 193 32.71 -26.34 -80.37
N THR A 194 33.55 -27.22 -79.84
CA THR A 194 33.12 -28.25 -78.90
C THR A 194 33.53 -27.87 -77.48
N THR A 195 32.66 -28.13 -76.52
CA THR A 195 32.95 -27.80 -75.11
C THR A 195 33.56 -29.03 -74.46
N ASN A 196 34.88 -29.01 -74.21
CA ASN A 196 35.50 -30.06 -73.41
C ASN A 196 35.25 -29.75 -71.94
N THR A 197 34.57 -30.67 -71.27
CA THR A 197 34.25 -30.57 -69.85
C THR A 197 35.35 -31.29 -69.07
N LYS A 198 36.19 -30.55 -68.34
CA LYS A 198 37.22 -31.12 -67.47
C LYS A 198 36.72 -31.09 -66.03
N THR A 199 36.57 -32.27 -65.44
CA THR A 199 36.19 -32.39 -64.02
C THR A 199 37.47 -32.48 -63.21
N ILE A 200 37.74 -31.48 -62.37
CA ILE A 200 38.85 -31.46 -61.44
C ILE A 200 38.32 -31.89 -60.08
N VAL A 201 38.83 -33.00 -59.56
CA VAL A 201 38.51 -33.49 -58.22
C VAL A 201 39.69 -33.13 -57.32
N SER A 202 39.48 -32.22 -56.38
CA SER A 202 40.48 -31.83 -55.37
C SER A 202 40.02 -32.29 -54.00
N THR A 203 40.88 -33.04 -53.30
CA THR A 203 40.60 -33.51 -51.94
C THR A 203 41.36 -32.65 -50.95
N GLN A 204 40.64 -32.00 -50.03
CA GLN A 204 41.24 -31.25 -48.93
C GLN A 204 40.84 -31.86 -47.59
N HIS A 205 41.77 -31.90 -46.65
CA HIS A 205 41.48 -32.32 -45.27
C HIS A 205 41.03 -31.09 -44.47
N VAL A 206 39.77 -31.09 -44.04
CA VAL A 206 39.18 -30.04 -43.22
C VAL A 206 39.04 -30.56 -41.79
N ALA A 207 39.11 -29.66 -40.81
CA ALA A 207 38.88 -29.98 -39.40
C ALA A 207 37.50 -30.62 -39.20
N ASN A 208 37.40 -31.57 -38.28
CA ASN A 208 36.15 -32.27 -37.98
C ASN A 208 35.07 -31.29 -37.49
N THR A 209 33.88 -31.30 -38.11
CA THR A 209 32.75 -30.42 -37.76
C THR A 209 32.26 -30.57 -36.31
N ARG A 210 32.58 -31.71 -35.67
CA ARG A 210 32.30 -31.96 -34.25
C ARG A 210 33.09 -31.03 -33.31
N ILE A 211 34.20 -30.45 -33.76
CA ILE A 211 34.98 -29.46 -32.98
C ILE A 211 34.15 -28.19 -32.72
N GLU A 212 33.39 -27.73 -33.70
CA GLU A 212 32.48 -26.58 -33.52
C GLU A 212 31.30 -26.91 -32.60
N GLN A 213 30.80 -28.15 -32.64
CA GLN A 213 29.77 -28.62 -31.70
C GLN A 213 30.28 -28.63 -30.26
N ILE A 214 31.50 -29.15 -30.03
CA ILE A 214 32.15 -29.11 -28.71
C ILE A 214 32.26 -27.67 -28.22
N LYS A 215 32.76 -26.76 -29.05
CA LYS A 215 32.91 -25.34 -28.71
C LYS A 215 31.58 -24.68 -28.33
N SER A 216 30.51 -24.95 -29.08
CA SER A 216 29.16 -24.45 -28.79
C SER A 216 28.60 -25.00 -27.47
N ASN A 217 28.78 -26.30 -27.23
CA ASN A 217 28.36 -26.94 -25.99
C ASN A 217 29.13 -26.39 -24.78
N THR A 218 30.46 -26.21 -24.90
CA THR A 218 31.29 -25.59 -23.86
C THR A 218 30.81 -24.18 -23.53
N ALA A 219 30.52 -23.35 -24.55
CA ALA A 219 29.96 -22.02 -24.34
C ALA A 219 28.58 -22.06 -23.63
N THR A 220 27.79 -23.11 -23.85
CA THR A 220 26.51 -23.31 -23.17
C THR A 220 26.70 -23.75 -21.71
N ILE A 221 27.67 -24.62 -21.45
CA ILE A 221 28.07 -25.03 -20.10
C ILE A 221 28.55 -23.82 -19.29
N ASP A 222 29.39 -22.96 -19.87
CA ASP A 222 29.89 -21.75 -19.20
C ASP A 222 28.74 -20.81 -18.82
N LYS A 223 27.77 -20.60 -19.73
CA LYS A 223 26.55 -19.83 -19.41
C LYS A 223 25.74 -20.46 -18.28
N CYS A 224 25.59 -21.78 -18.27
CA CYS A 224 24.88 -22.49 -17.22
C CYS A 224 25.59 -22.35 -15.88
N ARG A 225 26.93 -22.45 -15.85
CA ARG A 225 27.75 -22.26 -14.64
C ARG A 225 27.64 -20.84 -14.09
N SER A 226 27.74 -19.82 -14.94
CA SER A 226 27.54 -18.43 -14.52
C SER A 226 26.15 -18.21 -13.90
N ARG A 227 25.10 -18.79 -14.51
CA ARG A 227 23.75 -18.71 -13.96
C ARG A 227 23.61 -19.44 -12.63
N LEU A 228 24.34 -20.54 -12.47
CA LEU A 228 24.36 -21.33 -11.25
C LEU A 228 25.00 -20.54 -10.09
N ASP A 229 26.11 -19.86 -10.36
CA ASP A 229 26.76 -18.97 -9.39
C ASP A 229 25.84 -17.81 -8.96
N GLU A 230 25.10 -17.22 -9.91
CA GLU A 230 24.06 -16.23 -9.59
C GLU A 230 22.98 -16.80 -8.67
N LEU A 231 22.47 -18.00 -8.96
CA LEU A 231 21.42 -18.64 -8.16
C LEU A 231 21.91 -19.02 -6.76
N TYR A 232 23.15 -19.46 -6.59
CA TYR A 232 23.74 -19.70 -5.27
C TYR A 232 23.89 -18.41 -4.48
N ASN A 233 24.40 -17.35 -5.11
CA ASN A 233 24.52 -16.04 -4.49
C ASN A 233 23.14 -15.47 -4.09
N GLN A 234 22.13 -15.63 -4.94
CA GLN A 234 20.76 -15.26 -4.61
C GLN A 234 20.24 -16.07 -3.44
N LYS A 235 20.40 -17.41 -3.46
CA LYS A 235 19.95 -18.34 -2.41
C LYS A 235 20.49 -17.96 -1.02
N ILE A 236 21.79 -17.62 -0.92
CA ILE A 236 22.43 -17.17 0.32
C ILE A 236 21.81 -15.86 0.83
N ASN A 237 21.45 -14.96 -0.09
CA ASN A 237 20.93 -13.63 0.24
C ASN A 237 19.39 -13.55 0.25
N VAL A 238 18.66 -14.66 0.05
CA VAL A 238 17.18 -14.64 -0.03
C VAL A 238 16.59 -14.06 1.24
N GLU A 239 17.01 -14.52 2.42
CA GLU A 239 16.46 -14.06 3.69
C GLU A 239 16.70 -12.57 3.91
N VAL A 240 17.90 -12.08 3.59
CA VAL A 240 18.27 -10.65 3.68
C VAL A 240 17.42 -9.81 2.73
N THR A 241 17.16 -10.32 1.51
CA THR A 241 16.40 -9.60 0.48
C THR A 241 14.92 -9.56 0.86
N VAL A 242 14.35 -10.69 1.27
CA VAL A 242 12.95 -10.80 1.74
C VAL A 242 12.73 -9.93 2.98
N ARG A 243 13.69 -9.90 3.91
CA ARG A 243 13.64 -9.02 5.07
C ARG A 243 13.58 -7.54 4.68
N LYS A 244 14.44 -7.09 3.75
CA LYS A 244 14.41 -5.71 3.23
C LYS A 244 13.09 -5.39 2.52
N GLU A 245 12.55 -6.32 1.73
CA GLU A 245 11.25 -6.18 1.08
C GLU A 245 10.10 -6.02 2.10
N LEU A 246 10.12 -6.77 3.20
CA LEU A 246 9.11 -6.70 4.26
C LEU A 246 9.24 -5.43 5.12
N GLU A 247 10.46 -5.01 5.45
CA GLU A 247 10.73 -3.79 6.21
C GLU A 247 10.33 -2.53 5.41
N ALA A 248 10.57 -2.52 4.09
CA ALA A 248 10.20 -1.41 3.22
C ALA A 248 8.68 -1.25 3.02
N ASN A 249 7.90 -2.31 3.24
CA ASN A 249 6.45 -2.33 3.00
C ASN A 249 5.63 -2.39 4.30
N ALA A 250 6.09 -1.73 5.38
CA ALA A 250 5.34 -1.65 6.62
C ALA A 250 3.95 -1.01 6.38
N GLY A 251 2.89 -1.81 6.50
CA GLY A 251 1.53 -1.40 6.19
C GLY A 251 0.64 -1.26 7.43
N PHE A 252 -0.32 -0.34 7.40
CA PHE A 252 -1.33 -0.14 8.45
C PHE A 252 -2.03 -1.45 8.85
N LEU A 253 -2.38 -2.30 7.88
CA LEU A 253 -3.05 -3.58 8.15
C LEU A 253 -2.15 -4.58 8.87
N GLU A 254 -0.83 -4.49 8.69
CA GLU A 254 0.12 -5.36 9.40
C GLU A 254 0.21 -4.96 10.88
N GLU A 255 0.28 -3.66 11.15
CA GLU A 255 0.21 -3.13 12.51
C GLU A 255 -1.13 -3.45 13.19
N LEU A 256 -2.25 -3.36 12.45
CA LEU A 256 -3.56 -3.74 12.97
C LEU A 256 -3.62 -5.23 13.35
N LYS A 257 -3.06 -6.12 12.51
CA LYS A 257 -3.00 -7.55 12.84
C LYS A 257 -2.13 -7.81 14.07
N ALA A 258 -0.96 -7.19 14.14
CA ALA A 258 -0.08 -7.29 15.31
C ALA A 258 -0.77 -6.78 16.58
N MET A 259 -1.54 -5.69 16.48
CA MET A 259 -2.33 -5.17 17.59
C MET A 259 -3.45 -6.12 18.03
N ILE A 260 -4.17 -6.76 17.10
CA ILE A 260 -5.19 -7.78 17.44
C ILE A 260 -4.55 -8.98 18.13
N VAL A 261 -3.38 -9.43 17.66
CA VAL A 261 -2.62 -10.51 18.30
C VAL A 261 -2.21 -10.11 19.71
N LEU A 262 -1.71 -8.88 19.91
CA LEU A 262 -1.34 -8.35 21.22
C LEU A 262 -2.55 -8.32 22.18
N ILE A 263 -3.68 -7.76 21.74
CA ILE A 263 -4.93 -7.70 22.51
C ILE A 263 -5.45 -9.10 22.88
N SER A 264 -5.30 -10.06 21.98
CA SER A 264 -5.75 -11.44 22.20
C SER A 264 -4.81 -12.22 23.12
N SER A 265 -3.53 -11.85 23.16
CA SER A 265 -2.50 -12.52 23.97
C SER A 265 -2.45 -11.99 25.40
N GLU A 266 -2.65 -10.68 25.58
CA GLU A 266 -2.55 -10.00 26.87
C GLU A 266 -3.87 -9.37 27.30
N ALA A 267 -4.48 -9.90 28.37
CA ALA A 267 -5.72 -9.36 28.91
C ALA A 267 -5.61 -7.88 29.35
N LEU A 268 -4.43 -7.45 29.81
CA LEU A 268 -4.16 -6.06 30.18
C LEU A 268 -4.29 -5.12 28.97
N ALA A 269 -3.76 -5.53 27.82
CA ALA A 269 -3.86 -4.77 26.57
C ALA A 269 -5.33 -4.65 26.12
N GLY A 270 -6.11 -5.74 26.23
CA GLY A 270 -7.54 -5.72 25.95
C GLY A 270 -8.34 -4.78 26.87
N VAL A 271 -8.04 -4.76 28.18
CA VAL A 271 -8.68 -3.83 29.13
C VAL A 271 -8.35 -2.38 28.78
N PHE A 272 -7.09 -2.08 28.47
CA PHE A 272 -6.68 -0.72 28.11
C PHE A 272 -7.30 -0.26 26.78
N TYR A 273 -7.34 -1.14 25.77
CA TYR A 273 -8.04 -0.90 24.51
C TYR A 273 -9.51 -0.52 24.74
N PHE A 274 -10.23 -1.32 25.54
CA PHE A 274 -11.63 -1.04 25.86
C PHE A 274 -11.81 0.27 26.63
N LEU A 275 -10.88 0.58 27.54
CA LEU A 275 -10.87 1.83 28.30
C LEU A 275 -10.68 3.04 27.36
N LEU A 276 -9.71 2.99 26.44
CA LEU A 276 -9.46 4.07 25.49
C LEU A 276 -10.62 4.26 24.53
N PHE A 277 -11.16 3.16 23.99
CA PHE A 277 -12.34 3.19 23.13
C PHE A 277 -13.53 3.85 23.85
N THR A 278 -13.81 3.44 25.08
CA THR A 278 -14.90 4.01 25.89
C THR A 278 -14.66 5.48 26.19
N PHE A 279 -13.41 5.87 26.45
CA PHE A 279 -13.03 7.26 26.68
C PHE A 279 -13.27 8.14 25.44
N ILE A 280 -12.83 7.71 24.26
CA ILE A 280 -13.05 8.44 23.01
C ILE A 280 -14.54 8.50 22.67
N LEU A 281 -15.26 7.39 22.86
CA LEU A 281 -16.70 7.35 22.67
C LEU A 281 -17.43 8.34 23.58
N ALA A 282 -16.99 8.47 24.84
CA ALA A 282 -17.55 9.44 25.77
C ALA A 282 -17.29 10.90 25.33
N LEU A 283 -16.11 11.18 24.78
CA LEU A 283 -15.78 12.52 24.24
C LEU A 283 -16.61 12.86 22.99
N GLU A 284 -16.78 11.92 22.07
CA GLU A 284 -17.63 12.08 20.87
C GLU A 284 -19.11 12.29 21.25
N LEU A 285 -19.60 11.59 22.28
CA LEU A 285 -20.98 11.74 22.75
C LEU A 285 -21.19 12.98 23.62
N LEU A 286 -20.13 13.64 24.10
CA LEU A 286 -20.22 14.79 25.01
C LEU A 286 -21.05 15.93 24.41
N VAL A 287 -20.89 16.19 23.11
CA VAL A 287 -21.66 17.23 22.38
C VAL A 287 -23.14 16.86 22.31
N VAL A 288 -23.46 15.61 22.01
CA VAL A 288 -24.84 15.10 21.91
C VAL A 288 -25.55 15.13 23.26
N VAL A 289 -24.88 14.66 24.32
CA VAL A 289 -25.40 14.66 25.69
C VAL A 289 -25.63 16.09 26.16
N SER A 290 -24.71 17.01 25.84
CA SER A 290 -24.84 18.42 26.19
C SER A 290 -26.07 19.06 25.54
N LYS A 291 -26.31 18.82 24.25
CA LYS A 291 -27.50 19.36 23.55
C LYS A 291 -28.81 18.73 24.03
N THR A 292 -28.80 17.46 24.39
CA THR A 292 -30.03 16.73 24.79
C THR A 292 -30.48 17.08 26.21
N LYS A 293 -29.55 17.41 27.11
CA LYS A 293 -29.86 17.71 28.53
C LYS A 293 -29.95 19.20 28.86
N ASP A 294 -29.42 20.10 28.03
CA ASP A 294 -29.50 21.54 28.32
C ASP A 294 -30.94 22.06 28.14
N VAL A 295 -31.39 22.84 29.12
CA VAL A 295 -32.62 23.64 29.02
C VAL A 295 -32.46 24.60 27.84
N THR A 296 -33.50 24.71 27.01
CA THR A 296 -33.52 25.54 25.80
C THR A 296 -33.00 26.94 26.12
N CYS A 297 -31.87 27.32 25.55
CA CYS A 297 -31.30 28.64 25.74
C CYS A 297 -32.07 29.68 24.91
N ASP A 298 -32.02 30.96 25.30
CA ASP A 298 -32.72 32.04 24.60
C ASP A 298 -32.37 32.10 23.11
N TYR A 299 -31.15 31.71 22.75
CA TYR A 299 -30.73 31.61 21.36
C TYR A 299 -31.55 30.56 20.60
N ASP A 300 -31.70 29.35 21.16
CA ASP A 300 -32.51 28.29 20.56
C ASP A 300 -33.99 28.71 20.49
N LEU A 301 -34.51 29.40 21.51
CA LEU A 301 -35.87 29.92 21.55
C LEU A 301 -36.13 30.99 20.49
N VAL A 302 -35.21 31.93 20.30
CA VAL A 302 -35.31 32.97 19.25
C VAL A 302 -35.31 32.34 17.86
N VAL A 303 -34.44 31.34 17.63
CA VAL A 303 -34.39 30.63 16.35
C VAL A 303 -35.67 29.82 16.11
N GLU A 304 -36.19 29.12 17.12
CA GLU A 304 -37.44 28.38 17.04
C GLU A 304 -38.64 29.32 16.79
N HIS A 305 -38.70 30.47 17.47
CA HIS A 305 -39.72 31.47 17.25
C HIS A 305 -39.69 32.03 15.82
N GLN A 306 -38.51 32.38 15.31
CA GLN A 306 -38.35 32.84 13.92
C GLN A 306 -38.78 31.78 12.89
N LEU A 307 -38.49 30.51 13.15
CA LEU A 307 -38.95 29.39 12.33
C LEU A 307 -40.47 29.24 12.36
N ASN A 308 -41.09 29.36 13.54
CA ASN A 308 -42.54 29.24 13.71
C ASN A 308 -43.29 30.39 13.04
N VAL A 309 -42.86 31.64 13.24
CA VAL A 309 -43.46 32.82 12.58
C VAL A 309 -43.42 32.68 11.06
N LYS A 310 -42.28 32.25 10.50
CA LYS A 310 -42.18 32.02 9.04
C LYS A 310 -43.08 30.87 8.59
N ARG A 311 -43.21 29.80 9.37
CA ARG A 311 -44.11 28.69 9.06
C ARG A 311 -45.57 29.15 9.00
N ASP A 312 -46.00 29.96 9.96
CA ASP A 312 -47.37 30.45 10.03
C ASP A 312 -47.69 31.38 8.86
N VAL A 313 -46.79 32.30 8.52
CA VAL A 313 -46.91 33.16 7.32
C VAL A 313 -47.03 32.31 6.04
N MET A 314 -46.21 31.26 5.90
CA MET A 314 -46.28 30.36 4.74
C MET A 314 -47.60 29.58 4.68
N ASN A 315 -48.09 29.09 5.83
CA ASN A 315 -49.36 28.37 5.90
C ASN A 315 -50.56 29.28 5.56
N ASP A 316 -50.52 30.54 5.97
CA ASP A 316 -51.55 31.53 5.65
C ASP A 316 -51.56 31.92 4.16
N LEU A 317 -50.39 31.92 3.51
CA LEU A 317 -50.27 32.11 2.06
C LEU A 317 -50.85 30.91 1.29
N VAL A 318 -50.62 29.68 1.75
CA VAL A 318 -51.16 28.46 1.14
C VAL A 318 -52.69 28.38 1.32
N LYS A 319 -53.24 28.85 2.45
CA LYS A 319 -54.70 28.88 2.68
C LYS A 319 -55.45 29.95 1.88
N LYS A 320 -54.74 30.95 1.33
CA LYS A 320 -55.32 32.04 0.53
C LYS A 320 -55.32 31.76 -0.98
N GLN A 321 -54.71 30.65 -1.42
CA GLN A 321 -54.84 30.09 -2.76
C GLN A 321 -55.91 29.00 -2.78
#